data_AF-A0A351Q6W2-F1
#
_entry.id   AF-A0A351Q6W2-F1
#
_cell.length_a   1.000
_cell.length_b   1.000
_cell.length_c   1.000
_cell.angle_alpha   90.00
_cell.angle_beta   90.00
_cell.angle_gamma   90.00
#
_symmetry.space_group_name_H-M   'P 1'
#
loop_
_entity.id
_entity.type
_entity.pdbx_description
1 polymer ?
#
loop_
_entity_poly.entity_id
_entity_poly.type
_entity_poly.pdbx_seq_one_letter_code
_entity_poly.pdbx_strand_id
1 'polypeptide(L)' 'MQTKYLITLLMSLLFSLSACADSSNSTNTITVPSSWANQDGSTLSITGVDSAGQITGIYINGAAGYNCQDIVYPVTG' A
#
# COMPACT_ATOMS: atom_id res chain seq x y z
N MET A 1 -3.60 45.24 18.82
CA MET A 1 -4.15 44.96 17.47
C MET A 1 -3.18 44.13 16.62
N GLN A 2 -1.87 44.40 16.63
CA GLN A 2 -0.88 43.65 15.84
C GLN A 2 -0.83 42.13 16.08
N THR A 3 -0.95 41.65 17.32
CA THR A 3 -0.83 40.22 17.64
C THR A 3 -1.95 39.37 17.03
N LYS A 4 -3.15 39.95 16.86
CA LYS A 4 -4.29 39.26 16.23
C LYS A 4 -4.02 39.03 14.74
N TYR A 5 -3.49 40.03 14.05
CA TYR A 5 -3.14 39.90 12.63
C TYR A 5 -1.97 38.93 12.41
N LEU A 6 -1.01 38.88 13.33
CA LEU A 6 0.09 37.91 13.28
C LEU A 6 -0.41 36.47 13.41
N ILE A 7 -1.33 36.21 14.36
CA ILE A 7 -1.92 34.88 14.55
C ILE A 7 -2.77 34.49 13.33
N THR A 8 -3.58 35.41 12.80
CA THR A 8 -4.37 35.14 11.60
C THR A 8 -3.48 34.84 10.39
N LEU A 9 -2.38 35.58 10.21
CA LEU A 9 -1.43 35.36 9.12
C LEU A 9 -0.72 34.01 9.25
N LEU A 10 -0.31 33.64 10.48
CA LEU A 10 0.31 32.36 10.76
C LEU A 10 -0.64 31.18 10.49
N MET A 11 -1.91 31.29 10.90
CA MET A 11 -2.91 30.25 10.63
C MET A 11 -3.19 30.10 9.13
N SER A 12 -3.34 31.21 8.39
CA SER A 12 -3.51 31.17 6.93
C SER A 12 -2.34 30.52 6.21
N LEU A 13 -1.10 30.75 6.69
CA LEU A 13 0.10 30.13 6.15
C LEU A 13 0.12 28.62 6.40
N LEU A 14 -0.22 28.17 7.60
CA LEU A 14 -0.29 26.74 7.96
C LEU A 14 -1.35 25.98 7.15
N PHE A 15 -2.52 26.59 6.91
CA PHE A 15 -3.54 26.01 6.04
C PHE A 15 -3.09 25.90 4.58
N SER A 16 -2.29 26.85 4.09
CA SER A 16 -1.80 26.85 2.70
C SER A 16 -0.73 25.77 2.45
N LEU A 17 0.01 25.38 3.48
CA LEU A 17 1.07 24.36 3.41
C LEU A 17 0.53 22.92 3.50
N SER A 18 -0.76 22.72 3.80
CA SER A 18 -1.38 21.39 3.89
C SER A 18 -1.80 20.82 2.52
N ALA A 19 -1.64 21.59 1.44
CA ALA A 19 -2.14 21.26 0.11
C ALA A 19 -1.15 20.49 -0.78
N CYS A 20 0.07 20.22 -0.32
CA CYS A 20 0.99 19.30 -0.99
C CYS A 20 0.80 17.86 -0.48
N ALA A 21 -0.38 17.30 -0.75
CA ALA A 21 -0.47 15.85 -0.85
C ALA A 21 0.34 15.45 -2.08
N ASP A 22 1.22 14.47 -1.91
CA ASP A 22 2.20 14.03 -2.89
C ASP A 22 1.56 13.69 -4.24
N SER A 23 1.62 14.63 -5.18
CA SER A 23 1.29 14.41 -6.60
C SER A 23 2.40 13.65 -7.32
N SER A 24 3.42 13.15 -6.59
CA SER A 24 4.23 12.06 -7.13
C SER A 24 3.26 10.94 -7.41
N ASN A 25 2.97 10.79 -8.69
CA ASN A 25 2.55 9.59 -9.35
C ASN A 25 3.29 8.41 -8.73
N SER A 26 2.76 7.93 -7.60
CA SER A 26 3.29 6.82 -6.83
C SER A 26 2.94 5.62 -7.68
N THR A 27 3.75 5.45 -8.72
CA THR A 27 3.98 4.20 -9.41
C THR A 27 4.71 3.25 -8.46
N ASN A 28 4.22 3.14 -7.22
CA ASN A 28 4.27 1.92 -6.44
C ASN A 28 3.27 0.93 -7.06
N THR A 29 3.43 0.72 -8.36
CA THR A 29 2.76 -0.35 -9.08
C THR A 29 3.42 -1.62 -8.59
N ILE A 30 2.61 -2.58 -8.16
CA ILE A 30 3.09 -3.93 -7.92
C ILE A 30 3.75 -4.41 -9.21
N THR A 31 5.07 -4.61 -9.17
CA THR A 31 5.80 -5.19 -10.31
C THR A 31 5.29 -6.60 -10.54
N VAL A 32 4.98 -6.93 -11.79
CA VAL A 32 4.53 -8.27 -12.16
C VAL A 32 5.58 -8.90 -13.09
N PRO A 33 6.05 -10.13 -12.81
CA PRO A 33 5.74 -10.93 -11.62
C PRO A 33 6.46 -10.44 -10.36
N SER A 34 5.91 -10.71 -9.18
CA SER A 34 6.56 -10.45 -7.88
C SER A 34 6.21 -11.51 -6.83
N SER A 35 7.04 -11.61 -5.79
CA SER A 35 6.85 -12.52 -4.66
C SER A 35 7.09 -11.80 -3.33
N TRP A 36 6.24 -12.08 -2.36
CA TRP A 36 6.16 -11.37 -1.08
C TRP A 36 6.05 -12.39 0.04
N ALA A 37 7.03 -12.43 0.94
CA ALA A 37 6.99 -13.25 2.14
C ALA A 37 6.47 -12.43 3.33
N ASN A 38 5.60 -13.02 4.15
CA ASN A 38 5.18 -12.42 5.42
C ASN A 38 6.03 -12.92 6.60
N GLN A 39 5.83 -12.33 7.78
CA GLN A 39 6.55 -12.68 9.01
C GLN A 39 6.30 -14.13 9.49
N ASP A 40 5.20 -14.74 9.03
CA ASP A 40 4.80 -16.10 9.40
C ASP A 40 5.35 -17.15 8.43
N GLY A 41 6.22 -16.75 7.48
CA GLY A 41 6.84 -17.66 6.50
C GLY A 41 5.94 -18.03 5.31
N SER A 42 4.75 -17.42 5.19
CA SER A 42 3.88 -17.60 4.02
C SER A 42 4.33 -16.74 2.85
N THR A 43 4.01 -17.17 1.63
CA THR A 43 4.41 -16.48 0.39
C THR A 43 3.21 -16.18 -0.50
N LEU A 44 3.07 -14.92 -0.93
CA LEU A 44 2.19 -14.49 -2.02
C LEU A 44 3.03 -14.28 -3.29
N SER A 45 2.70 -14.96 -4.37
CA SER A 45 3.27 -14.71 -5.70
C SER A 45 2.22 -14.12 -6.63
N ILE A 46 2.46 -12.90 -7.10
CA ILE A 46 1.57 -12.17 -8.02
C ILE A 46 2.07 -12.40 -9.44
N THR A 47 1.19 -12.92 -10.29
CA THR A 47 1.48 -13.25 -11.70
C THR A 47 0.81 -12.31 -12.68
N GLY A 48 -0.20 -11.55 -12.26
CA GLY A 48 -0.93 -10.61 -13.12
C GLY A 48 -1.56 -9.48 -12.32
N VAL A 49 -1.57 -8.28 -12.90
CA VAL A 49 -2.40 -7.14 -12.49
C VAL A 49 -3.01 -6.56 -13.76
N ASP A 50 -4.33 -6.46 -13.84
CA ASP A 50 -5.01 -5.91 -15.01
C ASP A 50 -5.10 -4.37 -14.96
N SER A 51 -5.70 -3.76 -15.99
CA SER A 51 -5.88 -2.31 -16.08
C SER A 51 -6.83 -1.72 -15.03
N ALA A 52 -7.67 -2.53 -14.41
CA ALA A 52 -8.54 -2.14 -13.30
C ALA A 52 -7.86 -2.34 -11.93
N GLY A 53 -6.65 -2.92 -11.91
CA GLY A 53 -5.91 -3.23 -10.70
C GLY A 53 -6.20 -4.61 -10.10
N GLN A 54 -6.96 -5.46 -10.80
CA GLN A 54 -7.26 -6.81 -10.32
C GLN A 54 -6.01 -7.68 -10.35
N ILE A 55 -5.65 -8.22 -9.18
CA ILE A 55 -4.52 -9.10 -8.94
C ILE A 55 -4.92 -10.55 -9.27
N THR A 56 -4.00 -11.29 -9.88
CA THR A 56 -4.03 -12.75 -9.98
C THR A 56 -2.70 -13.34 -9.51
N GLY A 57 -2.75 -14.47 -8.82
CA GLY A 57 -1.56 -15.10 -8.29
C GLY A 57 -1.84 -16.36 -7.49
N ILE A 58 -0.86 -16.73 -6.66
CA ILE A 58 -0.94 -17.86 -5.74
C ILE A 58 -0.46 -17.47 -4.34
N TYR A 59 -1.02 -18.14 -3.34
CA TYR A 59 -0.59 -18.04 -1.95
C TYR A 59 -0.23 -19.43 -1.41
N ILE A 60 0.88 -19.51 -0.68
CA ILE A 60 1.30 -20.71 0.04
C ILE A 60 1.41 -20.32 1.52
N ASN A 61 0.58 -20.96 2.35
CA ASN A 61 0.63 -20.77 3.80
C ASN A 61 1.84 -21.51 4.39
N GLY A 62 2.69 -20.77 5.10
CA GLY A 62 3.81 -21.31 5.88
C GLY A 62 3.64 -21.12 7.40
N ALA A 63 2.49 -20.62 7.83
CA ALA A 63 2.26 -20.27 9.23
C ALA A 63 2.06 -21.52 10.10
N ALA A 64 2.93 -21.68 11.10
CA ALA A 64 2.84 -22.76 12.08
C ALA A 64 1.52 -22.70 12.87
N GLY A 65 0.94 -23.87 13.14
CA GLY A 65 -0.32 -24.00 13.89
C GLY A 65 -1.60 -23.78 13.06
N TYR A 66 -1.46 -23.40 11.79
CA TYR A 66 -2.59 -23.34 10.84
C TYR A 66 -2.67 -24.62 10.00
N ASN A 67 -3.89 -24.95 9.57
CA ASN A 67 -4.06 -25.96 8.52
C ASN A 67 -3.63 -25.38 7.16
N CYS A 68 -3.72 -26.21 6.11
CA CYS A 68 -3.53 -25.77 4.73
C CYS A 68 -2.12 -25.23 4.44
N GLN A 69 -1.11 -25.70 5.18
CA GLN A 69 0.30 -25.36 4.94
C GLN A 69 0.82 -26.06 3.68
N ASP A 70 1.85 -25.47 3.04
CA ASP A 70 2.62 -26.06 1.93
C ASP A 70 1.79 -26.52 0.71
N ILE A 71 0.60 -25.94 0.53
CA ILE A 71 -0.30 -26.19 -0.60
C ILE A 71 -0.53 -24.87 -1.34
N VAL A 72 -0.59 -24.93 -2.66
CA VAL A 72 -0.83 -23.78 -3.53
C VAL A 72 -2.32 -23.44 -3.56
N TYR A 73 -2.66 -22.20 -3.21
CA TYR A 73 -4.01 -21.63 -3.32
C TYR A 73 -4.05 -20.50 -4.36
N PRO A 74 -4.98 -20.50 -5.32
CA PRO A 74 -5.14 -19.37 -6.23
C PRO A 74 -5.66 -18.13 -5.48
N VAL A 75 -5.18 -16.95 -5.88
CA VAL A 75 -5.58 -15.65 -5.32
C VAL A 75 -6.11 -14.74 -6.42
N THR A 76 -7.18 -14.01 -6.09
CA THR A 76 -7.71 -12.87 -6.84
C THR A 76 -8.06 -11.75 -5.85
N GLY A 77 -7.79 -10.48 -6.19
CA GLY A 77 -8.08 -9.35 -5.29
C GLY A 77 -7.79 -7.98 -5.87
#